data_AF-A0A4D9DY08-F1
#
_entry.id   AF-A0A4D9DY08-F1
#
_cell.length_a   1.000
_cell.length_b   1.000
_cell.length_c   1.000
_cell.angle_alpha   90.00
_cell.angle_beta   90.00
_cell.angle_gamma   90.00
#
_symmetry.space_group_name_H-M   'P 1'
#
loop_
_entity.id
_entity.type
_entity.pdbx_description
1 polymer ?
#
loop_
_entity_poly.entity_id
_entity_poly.type
_entity_poly.pdbx_seq_one_letter_code
_entity_poly.pdbx_strand_id
1 'polypeptide(L)'
;MPLSPHPLSIPTLGLWLLLTRIVFCKDGKEISVQPKGGNTLVYDSPYTVSKESTGAFSCLYQLKDDNNQENNSLPSDPWYLHVDGPGPIVGLAVTASLALALLGCFLMRTGDLPAPSLILNKGPTPQGDTIILMCFIPMDTSVMRVIFCKDGKEILMLPKDRNKLIVESAQPASPESAGEYFCRYQHKDDRNQEKTSLPSAHRYLSAPVPAVLLWVWILRSTLVLLLMMSAPIITCIMEKRAVTQPEPERQERPAGNGRGEPPYAEGNGKEEE
;
A
#
# COMPACT_ATOMS: atom_id res chain seq x y z
N MET A 1 31.84 -14.52 -7.61
CA MET A 1 32.13 -13.10 -7.33
C MET A 1 30.82 -12.34 -7.43
N PRO A 2 30.15 -11.96 -6.34
CA PRO A 2 28.94 -11.16 -6.42
C PRO A 2 29.32 -9.67 -6.48
N LEU A 3 28.86 -9.00 -7.53
CA LEU A 3 28.94 -7.55 -7.71
C LEU A 3 28.04 -6.85 -6.68
N SER A 4 28.64 -5.93 -5.92
CA SER A 4 27.96 -5.04 -4.98
C SER A 4 27.03 -4.07 -5.72
N PRO A 5 25.85 -3.72 -5.18
CA PRO A 5 25.05 -2.62 -5.71
C PRO A 5 25.72 -1.29 -5.32
N HIS A 6 25.99 -0.45 -6.32
CA HIS A 6 26.41 0.93 -6.13
C HIS A 6 25.23 1.77 -5.63
N PRO A 7 25.42 2.67 -4.65
CA PRO A 7 24.40 3.62 -4.25
C PRO A 7 24.14 4.62 -5.40
N LEU A 8 22.87 4.82 -5.73
CA LEU A 8 22.41 5.88 -6.64
C LEU A 8 22.85 7.23 -6.09
N SER A 9 23.88 7.80 -6.73
CA SER A 9 24.36 9.15 -6.48
C SER A 9 23.29 10.16 -6.89
N ILE A 10 22.72 10.85 -5.91
CA ILE A 10 21.96 12.09 -6.09
C ILE A 10 22.85 13.06 -6.90
N PRO A 11 22.40 13.60 -8.05
CA PRO A 11 23.23 14.45 -8.87
C PRO A 11 23.59 15.74 -8.12
N THR A 12 24.87 16.07 -8.16
CA THR A 12 25.45 17.31 -7.65
C THR A 12 24.80 18.54 -8.31
N LEU A 13 24.74 19.65 -7.57
CA LEU A 13 24.11 20.93 -7.93
C LEU A 13 24.39 21.46 -9.36
N GLY A 14 25.44 20.99 -10.05
CA GLY A 14 25.76 21.39 -11.42
C GLY A 14 24.79 20.89 -12.50
N LEU A 15 24.20 19.70 -12.34
CA LEU A 15 23.30 19.13 -13.35
C LEU A 15 21.95 19.87 -13.45
N TRP A 16 21.58 20.56 -12.38
CA TRP A 16 20.33 21.33 -12.30
C TRP A 16 20.29 22.51 -13.25
N LEU A 17 21.45 23.11 -13.60
CA LEU A 17 21.51 24.28 -14.48
C LEU A 17 21.23 23.95 -15.95
N LEU A 18 21.41 22.68 -16.35
CA LEU A 18 21.31 22.23 -17.74
C LEU A 18 19.95 21.61 -18.09
N LEU A 19 19.09 21.38 -17.08
CA LEU A 19 17.72 20.87 -17.27
C LEU A 19 16.87 21.86 -18.08
N THR A 20 16.28 21.42 -19.19
CA THR A 20 15.45 22.26 -20.06
C THR A 20 13.96 21.92 -19.96
N ARG A 21 13.62 20.64 -19.93
CA ARG A 21 12.24 20.16 -19.82
C ARG A 21 12.15 18.76 -19.25
N ILE A 22 10.98 18.43 -18.71
CA ILE A 22 10.62 17.10 -18.23
C ILE A 22 9.56 16.53 -19.16
N VAL A 23 9.76 15.27 -19.52
CA VAL A 23 8.90 14.51 -20.42
C VAL A 23 8.27 13.39 -19.63
N PHE A 24 6.95 13.34 -19.63
CA PHE A 24 6.15 12.28 -19.05
C PHE A 24 5.78 11.29 -20.15
N CYS A 25 5.96 10.01 -19.88
CA CYS A 25 5.74 8.91 -20.82
C CYS A 25 4.73 7.91 -20.25
N LYS A 26 3.91 7.33 -21.12
CA LYS A 26 3.09 6.15 -20.87
C LYS A 26 3.44 5.07 -21.89
N ASP A 27 3.79 3.88 -21.42
CA ASP A 27 4.21 2.74 -22.24
C ASP A 27 5.34 3.12 -23.21
N GLY A 28 6.25 3.99 -22.75
CA GLY A 28 7.36 4.54 -23.54
C GLY A 28 6.98 5.66 -24.52
N LYS A 29 5.70 6.03 -24.63
CA LYS A 29 5.21 7.12 -25.48
C LYS A 29 5.02 8.40 -24.69
N GLU A 30 5.53 9.51 -25.21
CA GLU A 30 5.33 10.84 -24.63
C GLU A 30 3.84 11.21 -24.53
N ILE A 31 3.44 11.67 -23.34
CA ILE A 31 2.07 12.12 -23.04
C ILE A 31 2.01 13.59 -22.60
N SER A 32 3.11 14.13 -22.07
CA SER A 32 3.20 15.53 -21.67
C SER A 32 4.65 15.99 -21.59
N VAL A 33 4.90 17.25 -21.92
CA VAL A 33 6.20 17.91 -21.78
C VAL A 33 6.03 19.20 -21.02
N GLN A 34 6.87 19.40 -20.01
CA GLN A 34 6.84 20.61 -19.19
C GLN A 34 8.20 21.29 -19.24
N PRO A 35 8.26 22.59 -19.59
CA PRO A 35 9.50 23.33 -19.53
C PRO A 35 9.96 23.45 -18.09
N LYS A 36 11.28 23.52 -17.87
CA LYS A 36 11.82 23.82 -16.54
C LYS A 36 11.30 25.18 -16.09
N GLY A 37 10.41 25.18 -15.10
CA GLY A 37 10.06 26.39 -14.35
C GLY A 37 11.23 26.71 -13.41
N GLY A 38 11.72 27.95 -13.41
CA GLY A 38 13.00 28.37 -12.79
C GLY A 38 13.53 27.48 -11.65
N ASN A 39 12.88 27.54 -10.49
CA ASN A 39 13.23 26.75 -9.30
C ASN A 39 12.29 25.56 -9.06
N THR A 40 11.46 25.21 -10.04
CA THR A 40 10.49 24.11 -9.94
C THR A 40 11.23 22.78 -9.89
N LEU A 41 11.11 22.08 -8.76
CA LEU A 41 11.66 20.72 -8.58
C LEU A 41 10.61 19.62 -8.72
N VAL A 42 9.32 19.99 -8.68
CA VAL A 42 8.18 19.08 -8.71
C VAL A 42 7.32 19.44 -9.91
N TYR A 43 7.01 18.44 -10.73
CA TYR A 43 6.28 18.60 -11.97
C TYR A 43 5.09 17.66 -11.94
N ASP A 44 3.90 18.24 -12.11
CA ASP A 44 2.64 17.52 -12.05
C ASP A 44 1.99 17.54 -13.43
N SER A 45 1.67 16.38 -13.99
CA SER A 45 0.97 16.26 -15.26
C SER A 45 -0.46 15.76 -15.00
N PRO A 46 -1.50 16.60 -15.15
CA PRO A 46 -2.87 16.13 -15.02
C PRO A 46 -3.16 15.10 -16.11
N TYR A 47 -3.52 13.87 -15.72
CA TYR A 47 -3.83 12.78 -16.64
C TYR A 47 -5.23 12.23 -16.35
N THR A 48 -6.13 12.35 -17.31
CA THR A 48 -7.50 11.85 -17.17
C THR A 48 -7.50 10.33 -17.21
N VAL A 49 -7.90 9.70 -16.11
CA VAL A 49 -7.93 8.23 -15.99
C VAL A 49 -9.19 7.67 -16.66
N SER A 50 -9.00 6.74 -17.58
CA SER A 50 -10.00 5.93 -18.28
C SER A 50 -9.66 4.43 -18.14
N LYS A 51 -10.52 3.53 -18.62
CA LYS A 51 -10.20 2.08 -18.66
C LYS A 51 -8.92 1.78 -19.46
N GLU A 52 -8.64 2.60 -20.46
CA GLU A 52 -7.44 2.47 -21.30
C GLU A 52 -6.19 3.05 -20.63
N SER A 53 -6.31 3.63 -19.43
CA SER A 53 -5.19 4.25 -18.71
C SER A 53 -4.27 3.26 -18.01
N THR A 54 -4.63 1.97 -17.98
CA THR A 54 -3.73 0.90 -17.52
C THR A 54 -2.45 0.91 -18.36
N GLY A 55 -1.28 0.91 -17.71
CA GLY A 55 0.02 0.97 -18.39
C GLY A 55 1.16 1.40 -17.47
N ALA A 56 2.38 1.43 -18.04
CA ALA A 56 3.60 1.85 -17.37
C ALA A 56 3.84 3.35 -17.57
N PHE A 57 3.93 4.11 -16.50
CA PHE A 57 4.23 5.55 -16.54
C PHE A 57 5.67 5.80 -16.13
N SER A 58 6.38 6.61 -16.89
CA SER A 58 7.76 7.01 -16.54
C SER A 58 7.97 8.48 -16.85
N CYS A 59 9.06 9.04 -16.35
CA CYS A 59 9.51 10.36 -16.75
C CYS A 59 10.98 10.33 -17.14
N LEU A 60 11.37 11.25 -18.00
CA LEU A 60 12.76 11.55 -18.31
C LEU A 60 12.94 13.05 -18.35
N TYR A 61 14.18 13.49 -18.18
CA TYR A 61 14.51 14.88 -18.30
C TYR A 61 15.40 15.11 -19.51
N GLN A 62 15.27 16.29 -20.10
CA GLN A 62 16.13 16.71 -21.19
C GLN A 62 17.10 17.76 -20.67
N LEU A 63 18.36 17.56 -21.02
CA LEU A 63 19.46 18.44 -20.67
C LEU A 63 20.00 19.09 -21.94
N LYS A 64 20.47 20.33 -21.82
CA LYS A 64 21.36 20.90 -22.82
C LYS A 64 22.80 20.59 -22.49
N ASP A 65 23.57 20.16 -23.48
CA ASP A 65 25.03 20.12 -23.36
C ASP A 65 25.66 21.49 -23.67
N ASP A 66 26.98 21.57 -23.55
CA ASP A 66 27.76 22.78 -23.81
C ASP A 66 27.65 23.26 -25.27
N ASN A 67 27.28 22.37 -26.19
CA ASN A 67 27.04 22.66 -27.59
C ASN A 67 25.57 23.03 -27.88
N ASN A 68 24.78 23.25 -26.82
CA ASN A 68 23.37 23.63 -26.91
C ASN A 68 22.51 22.54 -27.60
N GLN A 69 22.97 21.29 -27.62
CA GLN A 69 22.23 20.14 -28.11
C GLN A 69 21.41 19.51 -26.97
N GLU A 70 20.16 19.16 -27.26
CA GLU A 70 19.26 18.56 -26.28
C GLU A 70 19.45 17.05 -26.23
N ASN A 71 19.85 16.55 -25.06
CA ASN A 71 20.07 15.14 -24.79
C ASN A 71 19.07 14.65 -23.75
N ASN A 72 18.48 13.48 -23.99
CA ASN A 72 17.56 12.86 -23.05
C ASN A 72 18.33 12.09 -21.98
N SER A 73 17.87 12.19 -20.74
CA SER A 73 18.27 11.25 -19.70
C SER A 73 17.76 9.86 -20.00
N LEU A 74 18.29 8.87 -19.27
CA LEU A 74 17.61 7.59 -19.14
C LEU A 74 16.22 7.81 -18.51
N PRO A 75 15.19 7.05 -18.93
CA PRO A 75 13.90 7.05 -18.27
C PRO A 75 14.01 6.61 -16.81
N SER A 76 13.14 7.16 -15.97
CA SER A 76 12.93 6.66 -14.61
C SER A 76 12.43 5.23 -14.63
N ASP A 77 12.54 4.56 -13.48
CA ASP A 77 11.83 3.31 -13.26
C ASP A 77 10.31 3.51 -13.50
N PRO A 78 9.65 2.59 -14.21
CA PRO A 78 8.25 2.73 -14.57
C PRO A 78 7.33 2.48 -13.36
N TRP A 79 6.31 3.32 -13.24
CA TRP A 79 5.22 3.20 -12.28
C TRP A 79 4.00 2.59 -12.97
N TYR A 80 3.55 1.42 -12.53
CA TYR A 80 2.45 0.71 -13.16
C TYR A 80 1.10 1.14 -12.57
N LEU A 81 0.24 1.69 -13.43
CA LEU A 81 -1.15 1.97 -13.09
C LEU A 81 -2.03 0.83 -13.60
N HIS A 82 -2.85 0.27 -12.72
CA HIS A 82 -3.90 -0.68 -13.08
C HIS A 82 -5.27 -0.09 -12.74
N VAL A 83 -6.19 -0.12 -13.69
CA VAL A 83 -7.56 0.40 -13.53
C VAL A 83 -8.54 -0.76 -13.60
N ASP A 84 -9.04 -1.22 -12.45
CA ASP A 84 -10.09 -2.23 -12.36
C ASP A 84 -11.49 -1.62 -12.55
N GLY A 85 -12.41 -2.33 -13.22
CA GLY A 85 -13.82 -1.87 -13.29
C GLY A 85 -14.86 -2.92 -13.70
N PRO A 86 -16.09 -2.79 -13.16
CA PRO A 86 -17.29 -2.67 -14.01
C PRO A 86 -18.35 -1.68 -13.49
N GLY A 87 -18.94 -0.86 -14.38
CA GLY A 87 -20.12 0.01 -14.13
C GLY A 87 -20.42 0.95 -15.33
N PRO A 88 -21.70 1.25 -15.65
CA PRO A 88 -22.11 1.69 -16.98
C PRO A 88 -21.78 3.15 -17.29
N ILE A 89 -21.49 3.36 -18.57
CA ILE A 89 -21.43 4.67 -19.23
C ILE A 89 -22.87 5.19 -19.29
N VAL A 90 -23.21 6.16 -18.44
CA VAL A 90 -24.31 7.07 -18.74
C VAL A 90 -23.69 8.40 -19.13
N GLY A 91 -23.65 8.63 -20.43
CA GLY A 91 -23.44 9.95 -20.99
C GLY A 91 -24.58 10.86 -20.54
N LEU A 92 -24.32 11.66 -19.52
CA LEU A 92 -25.06 12.86 -19.20
C LEU A 92 -24.03 13.98 -19.14
N ALA A 93 -24.17 14.91 -20.08
CA ALA A 93 -23.30 16.06 -20.28
C ALA A 93 -22.95 16.74 -18.94
N VAL A 94 -21.66 16.69 -18.56
CA VAL A 94 -21.11 17.57 -17.52
C VAL A 94 -20.65 18.86 -18.20
N THR A 95 -21.57 19.53 -18.91
CA THR A 95 -21.41 20.93 -19.30
C THR A 95 -21.84 21.89 -18.18
N ALA A 96 -22.17 21.37 -16.99
CA ALA A 96 -22.59 22.17 -15.84
C ALA A 96 -21.55 22.31 -14.71
N SER A 97 -20.33 21.75 -14.85
CA SER A 97 -19.27 21.92 -13.83
C SER A 97 -18.23 22.99 -14.16
N LEU A 98 -18.22 23.53 -15.38
CA LEU A 98 -17.31 24.61 -15.76
C LEU A 98 -17.69 25.96 -15.12
N ALA A 99 -18.96 26.13 -14.73
CA ALA A 99 -19.42 27.31 -13.99
C ALA A 99 -19.05 27.28 -12.49
N LEU A 100 -18.80 26.10 -11.92
CA LEU A 100 -18.31 25.96 -10.53
C LEU A 100 -16.78 25.90 -10.45
N ALA A 101 -16.09 25.42 -11.48
CA ALA A 101 -14.62 25.47 -11.54
C ALA A 101 -14.09 26.91 -11.70
N LEU A 102 -14.80 27.78 -12.43
CA LEU A 102 -14.45 29.20 -12.53
C LEU A 102 -14.78 30.00 -11.25
N LEU A 103 -15.70 29.52 -10.41
CA LEU A 103 -15.93 30.10 -9.08
C LEU A 103 -14.93 29.59 -8.03
N GLY A 104 -14.36 28.39 -8.22
CA GLY A 104 -13.32 27.82 -7.35
C GLY A 104 -11.93 28.46 -7.54
N CYS A 105 -11.59 28.91 -8.76
CA CYS A 105 -10.34 29.62 -9.01
C CYS A 105 -10.31 31.05 -8.44
N PHE A 106 -11.46 31.62 -8.05
CA PHE A 106 -11.54 32.94 -7.40
C PHE A 106 -11.51 32.89 -5.87
N LEU A 107 -11.44 31.69 -5.26
CA LEU A 107 -11.28 31.52 -3.82
C LEU A 107 -9.91 30.96 -3.45
N MET A 108 -8.84 31.44 -4.11
CA MET A 108 -7.59 31.68 -3.38
C MET A 108 -7.89 32.77 -2.37
N ARG A 109 -8.43 32.37 -1.21
CA ARG A 109 -8.59 33.27 -0.08
C ARG A 109 -7.20 33.80 0.20
N THR A 110 -7.04 35.10 0.06
CA THR A 110 -5.80 35.84 0.28
C THR A 110 -5.38 35.60 1.74
N GLY A 111 -4.62 34.53 2.01
CA GLY A 111 -4.22 34.15 3.36
C GLY A 111 -4.10 32.66 3.71
N ASP A 112 -4.60 31.72 2.88
CA ASP A 112 -4.49 30.28 3.20
C ASP A 112 -3.27 29.64 2.51
N LEU A 113 -2.44 28.96 3.31
CA LEU A 113 -1.22 28.30 2.83
C LEU A 113 -1.50 27.17 1.82
N PRO A 114 -0.61 26.97 0.83
CA PRO A 114 -0.73 25.86 -0.11
C PRO A 114 -0.58 24.51 0.59
N ALA A 115 -1.41 23.53 0.19
CA ALA A 115 -1.32 22.16 0.69
C ALA A 115 -0.01 21.48 0.21
N PRO A 116 0.62 20.62 1.04
CA PRO A 116 1.77 19.83 0.62
C PRO A 116 1.34 18.62 -0.22
N SER A 117 2.32 17.97 -0.86
CA SER A 117 2.11 16.71 -1.60
C SER A 117 2.75 15.54 -0.86
N LEU A 118 2.03 14.43 -0.72
CA LEU A 118 2.54 13.20 -0.10
C LEU A 118 2.78 12.12 -1.16
N ILE A 119 3.99 11.55 -1.14
CA ILE A 119 4.35 10.33 -1.86
C ILE A 119 4.61 9.24 -0.82
N LEU A 120 4.10 8.04 -1.12
CA LEU A 120 4.15 6.88 -0.26
C LEU A 120 4.76 5.72 -1.05
N ASN A 121 5.95 5.29 -0.64
CA ASN A 121 6.69 4.22 -1.30
C ASN A 121 6.90 3.04 -0.35
N LYS A 122 6.95 1.83 -0.90
CA LYS A 122 7.39 0.62 -0.18
C LYS A 122 8.79 0.25 -0.68
N GLY A 123 9.76 0.22 0.22
CA GLY A 123 11.14 -0.17 -0.07
C GLY A 123 11.48 -1.51 0.59
N PRO A 124 12.18 -2.42 -0.11
CA PRO A 124 12.69 -3.64 0.50
C PRO A 124 13.89 -3.33 1.40
N THR A 125 13.98 -3.95 2.58
CA THR A 125 15.16 -3.86 3.45
C THR A 125 15.61 -5.24 3.94
N PRO A 126 16.88 -5.40 4.37
CA PRO A 126 17.40 -6.67 4.86
C PRO A 126 16.66 -7.25 6.08
N GLN A 127 15.89 -6.41 6.79
CA GLN A 127 15.13 -6.79 7.99
C GLN A 127 13.60 -6.72 7.79
N GLY A 128 13.12 -6.52 6.56
CA GLY A 128 11.69 -6.47 6.22
C GLY A 128 11.31 -5.37 5.22
N ASP A 129 10.02 -5.20 4.95
CA ASP A 129 9.53 -4.08 4.16
C ASP A 129 9.60 -2.78 4.97
N THR A 130 9.92 -1.66 4.33
CA THR A 130 9.90 -0.32 4.94
C THR A 130 8.99 0.59 4.13
N ILE A 131 8.25 1.44 4.83
CA ILE A 131 7.38 2.45 4.24
C ILE A 131 8.11 3.76 4.28
N ILE A 132 8.31 4.35 3.10
CA ILE A 132 8.96 5.64 2.93
C ILE A 132 7.87 6.68 2.66
N LEU A 133 7.73 7.61 3.60
CA LEU A 133 6.84 8.76 3.54
C LEU A 133 7.64 9.98 3.08
N MET A 134 7.27 10.56 1.95
CA MET A 134 7.91 11.78 1.43
C MET A 134 6.87 12.90 1.33
N CYS A 135 7.03 13.94 2.13
CA CYS A 135 6.17 15.12 2.09
C CYS A 135 6.90 16.28 1.41
N PHE A 136 6.34 16.75 0.31
CA PHE A 136 6.83 17.86 -0.50
C PHE A 136 6.14 19.14 -0.07
N ILE A 137 6.94 20.12 0.32
CA ILE A 137 6.47 21.38 0.86
C ILE A 137 6.69 22.45 -0.21
N PRO A 138 5.67 23.26 -0.54
CA PRO A 138 5.81 24.38 -1.46
C PRO A 138 6.95 25.32 -1.05
N MET A 139 7.72 25.81 -2.03
CA MET A 139 8.76 26.83 -1.81
C MET A 139 8.14 28.10 -1.19
N ASP A 140 8.97 28.90 -0.52
CA ASP A 140 8.61 30.20 0.10
C ASP A 140 7.83 30.16 1.41
N THR A 141 7.71 28.98 2.04
CA THR A 141 7.07 28.84 3.36
C THR A 141 8.13 28.67 4.46
N SER A 142 8.10 29.55 5.47
CA SER A 142 8.90 29.53 6.71
C SER A 142 8.49 28.35 7.63
N VAL A 143 8.54 27.15 7.09
CA VAL A 143 8.03 25.95 7.75
C VAL A 143 8.96 25.55 8.88
N MET A 144 8.36 25.35 10.04
CA MET A 144 9.03 24.88 11.25
C MET A 144 9.08 23.36 11.30
N ARG A 145 7.95 22.71 10.97
CA ARG A 145 7.79 21.27 11.11
C ARG A 145 6.78 20.70 10.14
N VAL A 146 7.01 19.45 9.76
CA VAL A 146 6.10 18.60 8.99
C VAL A 146 5.49 17.57 9.92
N ILE A 147 4.21 17.33 9.74
CA ILE A 147 3.42 16.37 10.51
C ILE A 147 2.90 15.33 9.52
N PHE A 148 3.25 14.07 9.75
CA PHE A 148 2.69 12.92 9.06
C PHE A 148 1.54 12.36 9.89
N CYS A 149 0.44 12.07 9.22
CA CYS A 149 -0.76 11.53 9.82
C CYS A 149 -1.12 10.19 9.17
N LYS A 150 -1.71 9.31 9.97
CA LYS A 150 -2.31 8.04 9.57
C LYS A 150 -3.69 7.92 10.21
N ASP A 151 -4.71 7.63 9.41
CA ASP A 151 -6.10 7.44 9.86
C ASP A 151 -6.61 8.61 10.72
N GLY A 152 -6.23 9.83 10.32
CA GLY A 152 -6.57 11.07 11.04
C GLY A 152 -5.71 11.37 12.29
N LYS A 153 -4.81 10.47 12.70
CA LYS A 153 -3.94 10.63 13.87
C LYS A 153 -2.51 10.99 13.47
N GLU A 154 -1.89 11.90 14.20
CA GLU A 154 -0.47 12.23 14.02
C GLU A 154 0.41 11.03 14.42
N ILE A 155 1.28 10.62 13.50
CA ILE A 155 2.21 9.50 13.72
C ILE A 155 3.67 9.98 13.84
N LEU A 156 4.01 11.10 13.21
CA LEU A 156 5.36 11.62 13.22
C LEU A 156 5.38 13.12 13.00
N MET A 157 6.26 13.80 13.73
CA MET A 157 6.50 15.24 13.59
C MET A 157 8.00 15.46 13.42
N LEU A 158 8.39 16.05 12.30
CA LEU A 158 9.79 16.28 11.95
C LEU A 158 10.07 17.78 11.77
N PRO A 159 11.17 18.31 12.33
CA PRO A 159 11.59 19.67 12.03
C PRO A 159 11.97 19.77 10.55
N LYS A 160 11.58 20.87 9.89
CA LYS A 160 12.02 21.13 8.52
C LYS A 160 13.37 21.84 8.57
N ASP A 161 14.38 21.24 7.96
CA ASP A 161 15.62 21.93 7.64
C ASP A 161 15.30 23.04 6.63
N ARG A 162 15.78 24.27 6.87
CA ARG A 162 15.50 25.46 6.05
C ARG A 162 15.78 25.24 4.57
N ASN A 163 16.72 24.34 4.23
CA ASN A 163 17.15 24.10 2.86
C ASN A 163 16.48 22.86 2.22
N LYS A 164 15.64 22.12 2.96
CA LYS A 164 15.05 20.86 2.47
C LYS A 164 13.56 21.04 2.18
N LEU A 165 13.17 20.83 0.92
CA LEU A 165 11.77 20.90 0.48
C LEU A 165 11.03 19.58 0.61
N ILE A 166 11.78 18.50 0.80
CA ILE A 166 11.28 17.14 0.91
C ILE A 166 11.62 16.64 2.31
N VAL A 167 10.62 16.40 3.12
CA VAL A 167 10.81 15.73 4.41
C VAL A 167 10.49 14.25 4.21
N GLU A 168 11.45 13.41 4.55
CA GLU A 168 11.40 11.97 4.34
C GLU A 168 11.45 11.24 5.67
N SER A 169 10.63 10.21 5.82
CA SER A 169 10.64 9.29 6.95
C SER A 169 10.51 7.86 6.48
N ALA A 170 11.39 6.99 6.98
CA ALA A 170 11.32 5.56 6.82
C ALA A 170 10.70 4.93 8.09
N GLN A 171 9.66 4.11 7.92
CA GLN A 171 8.98 3.40 9.00
C GLN A 171 8.98 1.89 8.71
N PRO A 172 9.23 1.01 9.69
CA PRO A 172 9.15 -0.42 9.48
C PRO A 172 7.72 -0.80 9.07
N ALA A 173 7.58 -1.60 8.01
CA ALA A 173 6.27 -2.05 7.58
C ALA A 173 5.77 -3.16 8.51
N SER A 174 4.55 -2.99 9.01
CA SER A 174 3.82 -4.00 9.76
C SER A 174 2.41 -4.17 9.18
N PRO A 175 1.67 -5.23 9.56
CA PRO A 175 0.26 -5.37 9.18
C PRO A 175 -0.59 -4.16 9.62
N GLU A 176 -0.20 -3.50 10.71
CA GLU A 176 -0.86 -2.30 11.25
C GLU A 176 -0.52 -1.03 10.48
N SER A 177 0.45 -1.10 9.56
CA SER A 177 0.77 0.01 8.67
C SER A 177 -0.28 0.23 7.58
N ALA A 178 -1.24 -0.67 7.38
CA ALA A 178 -2.38 -0.39 6.49
C ALA A 178 -3.18 0.81 6.99
N GLY A 179 -3.54 1.72 6.10
CA GLY A 179 -4.37 2.87 6.45
C GLY A 179 -4.19 4.04 5.51
N GLU A 180 -4.84 5.14 5.85
CA GLU A 180 -4.87 6.36 5.07
C GLU A 180 -3.85 7.37 5.59
N TYR A 181 -2.89 7.74 4.75
CA TYR A 181 -1.80 8.65 5.10
C TYR A 181 -1.98 10.01 4.44
N PHE A 182 -1.65 11.07 5.18
CA PHE A 182 -1.53 12.43 4.65
C PHE A 182 -0.45 13.18 5.42
N CYS A 183 0.05 14.28 4.87
CA CYS A 183 0.94 15.18 5.59
C CYS A 183 0.41 16.60 5.62
N ARG A 184 0.85 17.38 6.61
CA ARG A 184 0.63 18.82 6.72
C ARG A 184 1.89 19.46 7.29
N TYR A 185 2.01 20.76 7.20
CA TYR A 185 3.14 21.48 7.78
C TYR A 185 2.68 22.66 8.61
N GLN A 186 3.55 23.12 9.50
CA GLN A 186 3.33 24.30 10.31
C GLN A 186 4.41 25.34 10.02
N HIS A 187 3.99 26.59 9.93
CA HIS A 187 4.84 27.73 9.69
C HIS A 187 4.52 28.85 10.68
N LYS A 188 5.42 29.81 10.77
CA LYS A 188 5.17 31.07 11.45
C LYS A 188 4.78 32.13 10.43
N ASP A 189 3.65 32.76 10.66
CA ASP A 189 3.28 33.94 9.89
C ASP A 189 4.13 35.16 10.28
N ASP A 190 3.88 36.30 9.64
CA ASP A 190 4.62 37.55 9.90
C ASP A 190 4.45 38.07 11.33
N ARG A 191 3.43 37.59 12.05
CA ARG A 191 3.19 37.89 13.47
C ARG A 191 3.77 36.82 14.40
N ASN A 192 4.62 35.93 13.87
CA ASN A 192 5.23 34.83 14.59
C ASN A 192 4.19 33.85 15.20
N GLN A 193 2.98 33.81 14.65
CA GLN A 193 1.92 32.87 15.06
C GLN A 193 2.07 31.56 14.29
N GLU A 194 1.95 30.44 14.99
CA GLU A 194 1.98 29.12 14.36
C GLU A 194 0.66 28.86 13.63
N LYS A 195 0.76 28.67 12.32
CA LYS A 195 -0.37 28.32 11.46
C LYS A 195 -0.09 27.00 10.75
N THR A 196 -1.12 26.16 10.69
CA THR A 196 -1.07 24.86 10.03
C THR A 196 -1.58 24.98 8.61
N SER A 197 -0.90 24.32 7.67
CA SER A 197 -1.33 24.23 6.28
C SER A 197 -2.62 23.40 6.14
N LEU A 198 -3.25 23.50 4.98
CA LEU A 198 -4.17 22.46 4.52
C LEU A 198 -3.44 21.10 4.44
N PRO A 199 -4.15 19.97 4.65
CA PRO A 199 -3.59 18.64 4.50
C PRO A 199 -3.31 18.31 3.02
N SER A 200 -2.34 17.43 2.79
CA SER A 200 -2.12 16.83 1.47
C SER A 200 -3.31 15.98 1.05
N ALA A 201 -3.35 15.62 -0.23
CA ALA A 201 -4.19 14.50 -0.67
C ALA A 201 -3.87 13.24 0.14
N HIS A 202 -4.92 12.48 0.44
CA HIS A 202 -4.83 11.25 1.21
C HIS A 202 -4.30 10.11 0.32
N ARG A 203 -3.44 9.25 0.88
CA ARG A 203 -2.82 8.11 0.21
C ARG A 203 -3.04 6.85 1.03
N TYR A 204 -3.70 5.85 0.43
CA TYR A 204 -3.98 4.60 1.13
C TYR A 204 -2.83 3.60 0.95
N LEU A 205 -2.39 3.00 2.05
CA LEU A 205 -1.47 1.88 2.06
C LEU A 205 -2.21 0.58 2.33
N SER A 206 -2.11 -0.39 1.42
CA SER A 206 -2.54 -1.76 1.68
C SER A 206 -1.43 -2.51 2.42
N ALA A 207 -1.72 -3.14 3.56
CA ALA A 207 -0.76 -4.05 4.20
C ALA A 207 -0.65 -5.35 3.40
N PRO A 208 0.53 -6.00 3.36
CA PRO A 208 0.59 -7.39 2.96
C PRO A 208 -0.24 -8.22 3.94
N VAL A 209 -1.23 -8.94 3.42
CA VAL A 209 -2.01 -9.88 4.23
C VAL A 209 -1.01 -10.89 4.81
N PRO A 210 -0.98 -11.10 6.14
CA PRO A 210 -0.09 -12.10 6.73
C PRO A 210 -0.31 -13.43 6.02
N ALA A 211 0.73 -14.00 5.43
CA ALA A 211 0.66 -15.28 4.73
C ALA A 211 0.03 -16.38 5.60
N VAL A 212 0.13 -16.24 6.93
CA VAL A 212 -0.51 -17.09 7.94
C VAL A 212 -2.03 -17.18 7.75
N LEU A 213 -2.73 -16.08 7.41
CA LEU A 213 -4.18 -16.11 7.17
C LEU A 213 -4.53 -16.90 5.90
N LEU A 214 -3.69 -16.85 4.87
CA LEU A 214 -3.86 -17.66 3.67
C LEU A 214 -3.66 -19.15 3.99
N TRP A 215 -2.64 -19.50 4.77
CA TRP A 215 -2.42 -20.89 5.19
C TRP A 215 -3.56 -21.44 6.05
N VAL A 216 -4.10 -20.65 6.97
CA VAL A 216 -5.27 -21.04 7.78
C VAL A 216 -6.50 -21.27 6.90
N TRP A 217 -6.73 -20.42 5.90
CA TRP A 217 -7.80 -20.60 4.93
C TRP A 217 -7.60 -21.86 4.08
N ILE A 218 -6.39 -22.12 3.61
CA ILE A 218 -6.04 -23.33 2.83
C ILE A 218 -6.26 -24.58 3.69
N LEU A 219 -5.78 -24.59 4.94
CA LEU A 219 -5.96 -25.70 5.87
C LEU A 219 -7.44 -25.97 6.16
N ARG A 220 -8.24 -24.93 6.43
CA ARG A 220 -9.69 -25.06 6.63
C ARG A 220 -10.38 -25.60 5.38
N SER A 221 -10.05 -25.07 4.21
CA SER A 221 -10.61 -25.53 2.93
C SER A 221 -10.27 -27.00 2.66
N THR A 222 -9.02 -27.39 2.94
CA THR A 222 -8.52 -28.76 2.76
C THR A 222 -9.22 -29.73 3.71
N LEU A 223 -9.42 -29.35 4.99
CA LEU A 223 -10.14 -30.17 5.96
C LEU A 223 -11.60 -30.39 5.55
N VAL A 224 -12.28 -29.36 5.06
CA VAL A 224 -13.67 -29.48 4.58
C VAL A 224 -13.75 -30.42 3.37
N LEU A 225 -12.84 -30.29 2.41
CA LEU A 225 -12.75 -31.22 1.27
C LEU A 225 -12.49 -32.66 1.71
N LEU A 226 -11.58 -32.86 2.67
CA LEU A 226 -11.28 -34.19 3.22
C LEU A 226 -12.53 -34.83 3.87
N LEU A 227 -13.30 -34.05 4.64
CA LEU A 227 -14.54 -34.51 5.28
C LEU A 227 -15.59 -34.91 4.23
N MET A 228 -15.77 -34.07 3.20
CA MET A 228 -16.72 -34.35 2.10
C MET A 228 -16.35 -35.61 1.31
N MET A 229 -15.05 -35.87 1.11
CA MET A 229 -14.59 -37.09 0.42
C MET A 229 -14.66 -38.34 1.31
N SER A 230 -14.53 -38.19 2.62
CA SER A 230 -14.57 -39.31 3.56
C SER A 230 -15.98 -39.84 3.82
N ALA A 231 -17.00 -38.98 3.82
CA ALA A 231 -18.40 -39.36 4.06
C ALA A 231 -18.90 -40.52 3.16
N PRO A 232 -18.77 -40.48 1.82
CA PRO A 232 -19.22 -41.58 0.97
C PRO A 232 -18.41 -42.87 1.20
N ILE A 233 -17.11 -42.76 1.50
CA ILE A 233 -16.27 -43.93 1.80
C ILE A 233 -16.76 -44.62 3.07
N ILE A 234 -17.06 -43.84 4.12
CA ILE A 234 -17.61 -44.36 5.39
C ILE A 234 -18.97 -45.02 5.15
N THR A 235 -19.86 -44.38 4.37
CA THR A 235 -21.16 -44.96 4.00
C THR A 235 -21.00 -46.29 3.27
N CYS A 236 -20.10 -46.39 2.28
CA CYS A 236 -19.83 -47.64 1.57
C CYS A 236 -19.27 -48.75 2.47
N ILE A 237 -18.40 -48.41 3.44
CA ILE A 237 -17.86 -49.38 4.40
C ILE A 237 -18.97 -49.88 5.34
N MET A 238 -19.87 -49.01 5.78
CA MET A 238 -20.99 -49.38 6.66
C MET A 238 -22.00 -50.27 5.95
N GLU A 239 -22.32 -49.98 4.68
CA GLU A 239 -23.21 -50.80 3.86
C GLU A 239 -22.63 -52.20 3.61
N LYS A 240 -21.32 -52.28 3.34
CA LYS A 240 -20.64 -53.57 3.11
C LYS A 240 -20.60 -54.46 4.37
N ARG A 241 -20.57 -53.87 5.58
CA ARG A 241 -20.60 -54.61 6.85
C ARG A 241 -22.00 -55.13 7.22
N ALA A 242 -23.07 -54.55 6.69
CA ALA A 242 -24.43 -55.04 6.93
C ALA A 242 -24.73 -56.37 6.19
N VAL A 243 -23.99 -56.67 5.10
CA VAL A 243 -24.21 -57.88 4.29
C VAL A 243 -23.41 -59.08 4.80
N THR A 244 -22.35 -58.86 5.59
CA THR A 244 -21.56 -59.93 6.21
C THR A 244 -21.88 -60.02 7.69
N GLN A 245 -23.13 -60.30 8.03
CA GLN A 245 -23.45 -60.79 9.36
C GLN A 245 -23.25 -62.31 9.36
N PRO A 246 -22.27 -62.87 10.10
CA PRO A 246 -22.15 -64.31 10.27
C PRO A 246 -23.35 -64.80 11.06
N GLU A 247 -23.98 -65.85 10.56
CA GLU A 247 -25.08 -66.56 11.23
C GLU A 247 -24.65 -66.96 12.65
N PRO A 248 -25.46 -66.72 13.70
CA PRO A 248 -25.07 -66.98 15.06
C PRO A 248 -24.91 -68.49 15.29
N GLU A 249 -23.66 -68.92 15.44
CA GLU A 249 -23.31 -70.27 15.87
C GLU A 249 -23.87 -70.52 17.28
N ARG A 250 -24.61 -71.62 17.39
CA ARG A 250 -25.38 -72.03 18.56
C ARG A 250 -24.42 -72.47 19.68
N GLN A 251 -24.09 -71.55 20.57
CA GLN A 251 -23.18 -71.82 21.69
C GLN A 251 -23.88 -72.57 22.85
N GLU A 252 -23.48 -73.82 23.06
CA GLU A 252 -23.84 -74.65 24.20
C GLU A 252 -23.31 -74.06 25.52
N ARG A 253 -24.18 -74.04 26.54
CA ARG A 253 -23.83 -73.70 27.93
C ARG A 253 -22.94 -74.78 28.54
N PRO A 254 -22.04 -74.37 29.44
CA PRO A 254 -21.97 -75.04 30.73
C PRO A 254 -22.20 -74.07 31.89
N ALA A 255 -22.86 -74.61 32.91
CA ALA A 255 -23.07 -73.99 34.21
C ALA A 255 -21.73 -73.79 34.94
N GLY A 256 -21.55 -72.63 35.57
CA GLY A 256 -20.34 -72.31 36.32
C GLY A 256 -20.56 -71.18 37.30
N ASN A 257 -20.85 -71.58 38.53
CA ASN A 257 -21.02 -70.82 39.76
C ASN A 257 -19.83 -69.87 40.06
N GLY A 258 -20.07 -68.65 40.57
CA GLY A 258 -18.96 -67.74 40.90
C GLY A 258 -19.33 -66.37 41.45
N ARG A 259 -19.61 -66.35 42.75
CA ARG A 259 -19.78 -65.23 43.69
C ARG A 259 -18.62 -64.21 43.66
N GLY A 260 -18.90 -62.90 43.73
CA GLY A 260 -17.90 -61.87 44.05
C GLY A 260 -18.37 -60.42 43.83
N GLU A 261 -18.65 -59.72 44.93
CA GLU A 261 -19.00 -58.28 45.05
C GLU A 261 -17.75 -57.35 45.08
N PRO A 262 -17.89 -55.99 45.09
CA PRO A 262 -17.00 -54.98 44.47
C PRO A 262 -16.03 -54.30 45.50
N PRO A 263 -15.25 -53.21 45.22
CA PRO A 263 -15.73 -51.80 45.02
C PRO A 263 -14.84 -50.80 44.20
N TYR A 264 -15.42 -49.61 43.98
CA TYR A 264 -14.95 -48.23 43.65
C TYR A 264 -13.46 -47.83 43.49
N ALA A 265 -13.21 -46.91 42.54
CA ALA A 265 -12.38 -45.68 42.65
C ALA A 265 -12.50 -44.92 41.29
N GLU A 266 -13.12 -43.74 41.12
CA GLU A 266 -12.85 -42.40 41.66
C GLU A 266 -11.38 -41.96 41.58
N GLY A 267 -11.08 -41.04 40.66
CA GLY A 267 -9.76 -40.48 40.42
C GLY A 267 -9.88 -39.11 39.75
N ASN A 268 -9.94 -38.08 40.59
CA ASN A 268 -9.83 -36.66 40.29
C ASN A 268 -8.36 -36.27 39.98
N GLY A 269 -8.19 -35.25 39.12
CA GLY A 269 -7.30 -34.12 39.43
C GLY A 269 -5.94 -34.03 38.72
N LYS A 270 -5.70 -32.83 38.13
CA LYS A 270 -4.47 -32.00 37.95
C LYS A 270 -4.55 -31.28 36.60
N GLU A 271 -4.63 -29.95 36.45
CA GLU A 271 -4.04 -28.79 37.14
C GLU A 271 -2.51 -28.83 37.27
N GLU A 272 -1.85 -28.06 36.40
CA GLU A 272 -0.47 -27.49 36.39
C GLU A 272 -0.27 -26.96 34.95
N GLU A 273 0.27 -25.79 34.62
CA GLU A 273 0.62 -24.52 35.27
C GLU A 273 0.72 -23.49 34.12
#